data_AF-A0A7S2KE23-F1
#
_entry.id   AF-A0A7S2KE23-F1
#
_cell.length_a   1.000
_cell.length_b   1.000
_cell.length_c   1.000
_cell.angle_alpha   90.00
_cell.angle_beta   90.00
_cell.angle_gamma   90.00
#
_symmetry.space_group_name_H-M   'P 1'
#
loop_
_entity.id
_entity.type
_entity.pdbx_description
1 polymer ?
#
loop_
_entity_poly.entity_id
_entity_poly.type
_entity_poly.pdbx_seq_one_letter_code
_entity_poly.pdbx_strand_id
1 'polypeptide(L)'
;DRGAQVLHVSRAFGDRAFKEVMAAKDSPDAAATGEQVAKPRPVVTADPDVACISLSTKHQALVLGSGDLAALGDQRVAAVVSRRRGRPRVASGSLLQQLHQDGSSSSSIALSVFLEWASDASPSAPPQVGTPPGKRARVEQAPRAAASQVRCRHILVKHRDCRDPVDKVRGGRPVARSLAEAERVLLDTLSAIEDHPERSVFTQRCKAVSECSTCLKGGELAGDLGWISHGQ
;
A
#
# COMPACT_ATOMS: atom_id res chain seq x y z
N ASP A 1 -22.24 -18.57 32.95
CA ASP A 1 -20.94 -17.87 32.89
C ASP A 1 -20.90 -16.84 31.79
N ARG A 2 -20.96 -15.55 32.14
CA ARG A 2 -20.58 -14.48 31.22
C ARG A 2 -19.08 -14.30 31.35
N GLY A 3 -18.31 -14.76 30.35
CA GLY A 3 -16.86 -14.60 30.33
C GLY A 3 -16.48 -13.12 30.48
N ALA A 4 -15.50 -12.84 31.32
CA ALA A 4 -15.00 -11.47 31.52
C ALA A 4 -14.52 -10.91 30.18
N GLN A 5 -15.11 -9.79 29.73
CA GLN A 5 -14.64 -9.08 28.54
C GLN A 5 -13.45 -8.21 28.94
N VAL A 6 -12.29 -8.46 28.34
CA VAL A 6 -11.08 -7.65 28.54
C VAL A 6 -11.03 -6.60 27.43
N LEU A 7 -11.04 -5.33 27.82
CA LEU A 7 -10.85 -4.22 26.91
C LEU A 7 -9.38 -3.81 26.88
N HIS A 8 -8.77 -3.83 25.69
CA HIS A 8 -7.35 -3.52 25.53
C HIS A 8 -7.07 -2.05 25.20
N VAL A 9 -8.10 -1.22 25.06
CA VAL A 9 -7.99 0.20 24.69
C VAL A 9 -8.77 1.10 25.64
N SER A 10 -8.24 2.28 25.93
CA SER A 10 -8.92 3.31 26.74
C SER A 10 -9.71 4.30 25.90
N ARG A 11 -9.54 4.26 24.56
CA ARG A 11 -10.20 5.18 23.63
C ARG A 11 -10.69 4.43 22.39
N ALA A 12 -11.95 4.64 22.04
CA ALA A 12 -12.57 4.05 20.85
C ALA A 12 -13.85 4.81 20.47
N PHE A 13 -14.17 4.83 19.18
CA PHE A 13 -15.55 5.09 18.74
C PHE A 13 -16.41 3.84 19.01
N GLY A 14 -17.72 4.01 19.21
CA GLY A 14 -18.61 2.89 19.57
C GLY A 14 -18.59 2.57 21.07
N ASP A 15 -18.60 1.28 21.45
CA ASP A 15 -18.46 0.80 22.83
C ASP A 15 -19.40 1.47 23.85
N ARG A 16 -20.66 1.66 23.45
CA ARG A 16 -21.67 2.37 24.25
C ARG A 16 -21.79 1.84 25.68
N ALA A 17 -21.71 0.52 25.86
CA ALA A 17 -21.77 -0.14 27.16
C ALA A 17 -20.65 0.29 28.14
N PHE A 18 -19.51 0.78 27.62
CA PHE A 18 -18.38 1.25 28.43
C PHE A 18 -18.31 2.78 28.56
N LYS A 19 -19.18 3.49 27.83
CA LYS A 19 -19.31 4.97 27.83
C LYS A 19 -20.48 5.44 28.67
N GLU A 20 -21.58 4.72 28.62
CA GLU A 20 -22.70 4.91 29.52
C GLU A 20 -22.27 4.39 30.87
N VAL A 21 -21.72 5.29 31.68
CA VAL A 21 -21.74 5.04 33.10
C VAL A 21 -23.21 4.92 33.44
N MET A 22 -23.64 3.73 33.86
CA MET A 22 -24.96 3.49 34.44
C MET A 22 -25.14 4.57 35.49
N ALA A 23 -25.77 5.67 35.12
CA ALA A 23 -26.12 6.72 36.06
C ALA A 23 -26.93 5.97 37.09
N ALA A 24 -26.43 5.91 38.32
CA ALA A 24 -27.14 5.34 39.46
C ALA A 24 -28.38 6.21 39.66
N LYS A 25 -29.38 5.99 38.81
CA LYS A 25 -30.54 6.87 38.69
C LYS A 25 -31.55 6.61 39.81
N ASP A 26 -31.38 5.51 40.54
CA ASP A 26 -32.35 5.05 41.53
C ASP A 26 -31.68 4.55 42.82
N SER A 27 -30.73 5.29 43.38
CA SER A 27 -30.35 5.09 44.80
C SER A 27 -31.03 6.17 45.65
N PRO A 28 -32.19 5.87 46.27
CA PRO A 28 -32.98 6.85 47.01
C PRO A 28 -32.30 7.42 48.27
N ASP A 29 -31.19 6.84 48.72
CA ASP A 29 -30.50 7.24 49.96
C ASP A 29 -29.47 8.36 49.80
N ALA A 30 -29.10 8.76 48.57
CA ALA A 30 -28.06 9.76 48.33
C ALA A 30 -28.49 11.22 48.56
N ALA A 31 -29.78 11.48 48.84
CA ALA A 31 -30.31 12.84 48.96
C ALA A 31 -30.02 13.53 50.32
N ALA A 32 -29.55 12.81 51.34
CA ALA A 32 -29.51 13.33 52.71
C ALA A 32 -28.20 14.00 53.14
N THR A 33 -27.05 13.72 52.49
CA THR A 33 -25.74 14.13 53.02
C THR A 33 -25.11 15.36 52.39
N GLY A 34 -25.69 15.94 51.33
CA GLY A 34 -25.15 17.17 50.69
C GLY A 34 -23.74 17.04 50.11
N GLU A 35 -23.17 15.83 50.11
CA GLU A 35 -21.83 15.54 49.62
C GLU A 35 -21.89 15.37 48.09
N GLN A 36 -21.16 16.22 47.37
CA GLN A 36 -21.07 16.13 45.91
C GLN A 36 -20.38 14.83 45.52
N VAL A 37 -21.16 13.78 45.23
CA VAL A 37 -20.64 12.54 44.68
C VAL A 37 -20.02 12.85 43.32
N ALA A 38 -18.71 12.63 43.20
CA ALA A 38 -17.97 12.85 41.97
C ALA A 38 -18.63 12.05 40.84
N LYS A 39 -19.02 12.74 39.76
CA LYS A 39 -19.61 12.11 38.58
C LYS A 39 -18.65 11.02 38.07
N PRO A 40 -19.10 9.77 37.94
CA PRO A 40 -18.21 8.70 37.55
C PRO A 40 -17.70 8.94 36.11
N ARG A 41 -16.41 8.66 35.89
CA ARG A 41 -15.74 8.86 34.60
C ARG A 41 -15.97 7.65 33.69
N PRO A 42 -16.20 7.85 32.37
CA PRO A 42 -16.34 6.75 31.45
C PRO A 42 -15.02 5.95 31.37
N VAL A 43 -15.11 4.64 31.22
CA VAL A 43 -13.93 3.75 31.09
C VAL A 43 -13.29 3.92 29.72
N VAL A 44 -14.10 4.22 28.71
CA VAL A 44 -13.68 4.46 27.32
C VAL A 44 -14.08 5.86 26.89
N THR A 45 -13.14 6.60 26.31
CA THR A 45 -13.42 7.92 25.72
C THR A 45 -13.38 7.87 24.19
N ALA A 46 -14.00 8.85 23.54
CA ALA A 46 -13.92 9.00 22.08
C ALA A 46 -13.03 10.19 21.68
N ASP A 47 -12.30 10.77 22.64
CA ASP A 47 -11.52 11.98 22.44
C ASP A 47 -10.21 11.64 21.73
N PRO A 48 -10.02 12.11 20.48
CA PRO A 48 -8.81 11.82 19.73
C PRO A 48 -7.62 12.61 20.28
N ASP A 49 -6.42 12.04 20.18
CA ASP A 49 -5.20 12.83 20.29
C ASP A 49 -5.00 13.59 18.97
N VAL A 50 -4.80 14.90 19.07
CA VAL A 50 -4.61 15.79 17.92
C VAL A 50 -3.18 16.30 17.91
N ALA A 51 -2.46 15.99 16.83
CA ALA A 51 -1.13 16.53 16.58
C ALA A 51 -1.12 17.31 15.26
N CYS A 52 -0.58 18.52 15.28
CA CYS A 52 -0.38 19.34 14.10
C CYS A 52 1.10 19.27 13.69
N ILE A 53 1.37 18.72 12.51
CA ILE A 53 2.74 18.59 11.98
C ILE A 53 2.89 19.56 10.81
N SER A 54 3.85 20.48 10.93
CA SER A 54 4.20 21.39 9.83
C SER A 54 5.04 20.65 8.79
N LEU A 55 4.44 20.39 7.63
CA LEU A 55 5.14 19.75 6.51
C LEU A 55 6.12 20.73 5.86
N SER A 56 7.20 20.18 5.31
CA SER A 56 8.30 20.92 4.67
C SER A 56 8.96 20.03 3.63
N THR A 57 9.80 20.61 2.77
CA THR A 57 10.53 19.90 1.71
C THR A 57 11.41 18.75 2.19
N LYS A 58 11.71 18.66 3.50
CA LYS A 58 12.42 17.53 4.12
C LYS A 58 11.55 16.29 4.29
N HIS A 59 10.23 16.45 4.34
CA HIS A 59 9.28 15.36 4.50
C HIS A 59 8.99 14.70 3.15
N GLN A 60 9.32 13.41 3.00
CA GLN A 60 9.17 12.69 1.74
C GLN A 60 7.90 11.84 1.68
N ALA A 61 7.41 11.39 2.83
CA ALA A 61 6.27 10.50 2.93
C ALA A 61 5.63 10.58 4.32
N LEU A 62 4.38 10.15 4.39
CA LEU A 62 3.61 9.90 5.62
C LEU A 62 3.15 8.43 5.59
N VAL A 63 3.27 7.75 6.72
CA VAL A 63 2.76 6.38 6.90
C VAL A 63 1.75 6.37 8.03
N LEU A 64 0.59 5.78 7.79
CA LEU A 64 -0.43 5.51 8.79
C LEU A 64 -0.63 4.00 8.88
N GLY A 65 -0.74 3.43 10.07
CA GLY A 65 -0.95 1.99 10.22
C GLY A 65 -1.50 1.60 11.58
N SER A 66 -1.77 0.30 11.76
CA SER A 66 -2.16 -0.27 13.05
C SER A 66 -1.00 -0.21 14.05
N GLY A 67 -1.32 -0.42 15.34
CA GLY A 67 -0.31 -0.42 16.42
C GLY A 67 0.84 -1.38 16.19
N ASP A 68 0.62 -2.49 15.46
CA ASP A 68 1.67 -3.46 15.13
C ASP A 68 2.77 -2.84 14.28
N LEU A 69 2.46 -1.83 13.46
CA LEU A 69 3.46 -1.12 12.66
C LEU A 69 4.55 -0.49 13.52
N ALA A 70 4.23 -0.08 14.76
CA ALA A 70 5.21 0.43 15.71
C ALA A 70 6.27 -0.62 16.07
N ALA A 71 5.95 -1.92 16.00
CA ALA A 71 6.90 -3.00 16.28
C ALA A 71 8.00 -3.12 15.21
N LEU A 72 7.78 -2.65 13.96
CA LEU A 72 8.85 -2.58 12.96
C LEU A 72 9.90 -1.53 13.33
N GLY A 73 9.52 -0.46 14.03
CA GLY A 73 10.35 0.69 14.33
C GLY A 73 10.54 1.66 13.15
N ASP A 74 10.70 2.94 13.48
CA ASP A 74 10.69 4.04 12.51
C ASP A 74 11.76 3.91 11.42
N GLN A 75 12.95 3.41 11.75
CA GLN A 75 14.04 3.25 10.79
C GLN A 75 13.72 2.22 9.70
N ARG A 76 13.11 1.09 10.07
CA ARG A 76 12.70 0.05 9.09
C ARG A 76 11.56 0.56 8.23
N VAL A 77 10.57 1.22 8.83
CA VAL A 77 9.46 1.85 8.10
C VAL A 77 10.01 2.86 7.08
N ALA A 78 10.90 3.77 7.51
CA ALA A 78 11.53 4.76 6.64
C ALA A 78 12.33 4.11 5.50
N ALA A 79 13.08 3.05 5.77
CA ALA A 79 13.86 2.33 4.75
C ALA A 79 12.99 1.64 3.70
N VAL A 80 11.86 1.06 4.10
CA VAL A 80 10.89 0.46 3.16
C VAL A 80 10.28 1.54 2.27
N VAL A 81 9.82 2.64 2.88
CA VAL A 81 9.13 3.71 2.17
C VAL A 81 10.07 4.44 1.22
N SER A 82 11.31 4.73 1.64
CA SER A 82 12.29 5.42 0.80
C SER A 82 12.69 4.61 -0.44
N ARG A 83 12.85 3.29 -0.31
CA ARG A 83 13.12 2.38 -1.44
C ARG A 83 11.97 2.29 -2.44
N ARG A 84 10.73 2.55 -1.99
CA ARG A 84 9.51 2.43 -2.81
C ARG A 84 8.90 3.79 -3.18
N ARG A 85 9.72 4.83 -3.28
CA ARG A 85 9.26 6.20 -3.61
C ARG A 85 8.41 6.22 -4.88
N GLY A 86 7.25 6.88 -4.81
CA GLY A 86 6.29 6.97 -5.91
C GLY A 86 5.44 5.70 -6.12
N ARG A 87 5.57 4.68 -5.24
CA ARG A 87 4.83 3.42 -5.32
C ARG A 87 4.08 3.13 -4.01
N PRO A 88 3.05 3.93 -3.65
CA PRO A 88 2.38 3.86 -2.33
C PRO A 88 1.79 2.48 -2.02
N ARG A 89 1.26 1.78 -3.03
CA ARG A 89 0.71 0.42 -2.84
C ARG A 89 1.82 -0.60 -2.54
N VAL A 90 2.94 -0.53 -3.27
CA VAL A 90 4.09 -1.43 -3.05
C VAL A 90 4.71 -1.17 -1.67
N ALA A 91 4.86 0.10 -1.28
CA ALA A 91 5.36 0.49 0.04
C ALA A 91 4.47 -0.10 1.15
N SER A 92 3.15 0.12 1.06
CA SER A 92 2.18 -0.37 2.06
C SER A 92 2.18 -1.90 2.15
N GLY A 93 2.16 -2.60 1.00
CA GLY A 93 2.24 -4.05 0.97
C GLY A 93 3.56 -4.60 1.53
N SER A 94 4.68 -3.92 1.27
CA SER A 94 5.99 -4.29 1.82
C SER A 94 6.03 -4.15 3.35
N LEU A 95 5.41 -3.12 3.91
CA LEU A 95 5.30 -2.94 5.37
C LEU A 95 4.48 -4.08 6.00
N LEU A 96 3.33 -4.42 5.42
CA LEU A 96 2.50 -5.53 5.89
C LEU A 96 3.20 -6.88 5.76
N GLN A 97 3.98 -7.07 4.70
CA GLN A 97 4.79 -8.27 4.51
C GLN A 97 5.85 -8.42 5.62
N GLN A 98 6.55 -7.34 5.98
CA GLN A 98 7.52 -7.37 7.08
C GLN A 98 6.85 -7.65 8.42
N LEU A 99 5.70 -7.04 8.71
CA LEU A 99 4.95 -7.32 9.94
C LEU A 99 4.57 -8.79 10.06
N HIS A 100 4.15 -9.39 8.95
CA HIS A 100 3.78 -10.80 8.93
C HIS A 100 5.00 -11.73 9.06
N GLN A 101 6.15 -11.34 8.51
CA GLN A 101 7.42 -12.06 8.70
C GLN A 101 7.90 -12.01 10.15
N ASP A 102 7.64 -10.89 10.83
CA ASP A 102 7.93 -10.72 12.26
C ASP A 102 6.90 -11.43 13.17
N GLY A 103 5.95 -12.17 12.59
CA GLY A 103 4.99 -13.02 13.31
C GLY A 103 3.72 -12.30 13.77
N SER A 104 3.44 -11.10 13.25
CA SER A 104 2.18 -10.42 13.55
C SER A 104 0.98 -11.22 13.02
N SER A 105 0.10 -11.62 13.94
CA SER A 105 -1.12 -12.41 13.66
C SER A 105 -2.39 -11.55 13.60
N SER A 106 -2.27 -10.26 13.89
CA SER A 106 -3.38 -9.32 13.93
C SER A 106 -3.79 -8.83 12.54
N SER A 107 -5.02 -8.31 12.43
CA SER A 107 -5.45 -7.54 11.27
C SER A 107 -4.66 -6.23 11.19
N SER A 108 -3.58 -6.23 10.42
CA SER A 108 -2.73 -5.06 10.21
C SER A 108 -3.18 -4.25 8.99
N ILE A 109 -3.07 -2.93 9.09
CA ILE A 109 -3.33 -2.00 7.98
C ILE A 109 -2.12 -1.08 7.86
N ALA A 110 -1.71 -0.77 6.63
CA ALA A 110 -0.70 0.24 6.34
C ALA A 110 -1.16 1.09 5.15
N LEU A 111 -0.97 2.40 5.28
CA LEU A 111 -1.25 3.40 4.27
C LEU A 111 0.00 4.27 4.10
N SER A 112 0.57 4.26 2.91
CA SER A 112 1.71 5.10 2.55
C SER A 112 1.29 6.23 1.63
N VAL A 113 1.63 7.46 1.99
CA VAL A 113 1.42 8.68 1.20
C VAL A 113 2.78 9.28 0.87
N PHE A 114 3.06 9.51 -0.41
CA PHE A 114 4.28 10.20 -0.84
C PHE A 114 3.99 11.67 -1.08
N LEU A 115 4.84 12.53 -0.53
CA LEU A 115 4.72 13.98 -0.68
C LEU A 115 5.60 14.43 -1.83
N GLU A 116 4.98 15.05 -2.83
CA GLU A 116 5.68 15.72 -3.92
C GLU A 116 5.63 17.23 -3.67
N TRP A 117 6.80 17.82 -3.52
CA TRP A 117 6.95 19.25 -3.36
C TRP A 117 7.19 19.83 -4.74
N ALA A 118 6.41 20.83 -5.13
CA ALA A 118 6.81 21.70 -6.22
C ALA A 118 8.19 22.24 -5.83
N SER A 119 9.24 21.76 -6.52
CA SER A 119 10.50 22.46 -6.43
C SER A 119 10.20 23.88 -6.87
N ASP A 120 10.76 24.87 -6.19
CA ASP A 120 10.89 26.23 -6.72
C ASP A 120 11.85 26.19 -7.93
N ALA A 121 11.52 25.35 -8.92
CA ALA A 121 12.04 25.40 -10.26
C ALA A 121 11.56 26.74 -10.76
N SER A 122 12.43 27.72 -10.55
CA SER A 122 12.27 29.10 -10.98
C SER A 122 11.62 29.09 -12.37
N PRO A 123 10.49 29.79 -12.59
CA PRO A 123 9.89 29.93 -13.92
C PRO A 123 10.75 30.74 -14.90
N SER A 124 12.07 30.81 -14.70
CA SER A 124 13.02 31.64 -15.44
C SER A 124 14.10 30.80 -16.14
N ALA A 125 13.69 29.96 -17.08
CA ALA A 125 14.51 29.76 -18.27
C ALA A 125 13.63 30.16 -19.47
N PRO A 126 13.81 31.36 -20.05
CA PRO A 126 13.15 31.69 -21.31
C PRO A 126 13.48 30.61 -22.35
N PRO A 127 12.58 30.34 -23.30
CA PRO A 127 12.88 29.44 -24.42
C PRO A 127 14.18 29.91 -25.06
N GLN A 128 15.23 29.09 -25.03
CA GLN A 128 16.48 29.42 -25.73
C GLN A 128 16.19 29.51 -27.22
N VAL A 129 16.05 30.74 -27.69
CA VAL A 129 16.03 31.10 -29.10
C VAL A 129 17.48 31.07 -29.58
N GLY A 130 17.79 30.14 -30.48
CA GLY A 130 18.86 30.33 -31.47
C GLY A 130 20.19 29.62 -31.20
N THR A 131 20.34 28.43 -31.78
CA THR A 131 21.48 28.14 -32.67
C THR A 131 20.98 27.21 -33.79
N PRO A 132 21.22 27.53 -35.08
CA PRO A 132 20.76 26.69 -36.18
C PRO A 132 21.53 25.35 -36.17
N PRO A 133 20.85 24.20 -36.25
CA PRO A 133 21.51 22.90 -36.24
C PRO A 133 22.29 22.72 -37.54
N GLY A 134 23.61 22.61 -37.44
CA GLY A 134 24.47 22.17 -38.53
C GLY A 134 23.97 20.82 -39.07
N LYS A 135 23.97 20.69 -40.41
CA LYS A 135 23.53 19.50 -41.16
C LYS A 135 24.03 18.20 -40.52
N ARG A 136 23.17 17.57 -39.71
CA ARG A 136 23.30 16.17 -39.32
C ARG A 136 22.46 15.34 -40.28
N ALA A 137 23.01 14.18 -40.64
CA ALA A 137 22.42 13.22 -41.54
C ALA A 137 20.92 12.99 -41.25
N ARG A 138 20.16 12.80 -42.32
CA ARG A 138 18.72 12.50 -42.34
C ARG A 138 18.45 11.21 -41.56
N VAL A 139 18.36 11.31 -40.25
CA VAL A 139 17.61 10.41 -39.39
C VAL A 139 16.15 10.79 -39.60
N GLU A 140 15.30 9.83 -39.93
CA GLU A 140 13.85 9.99 -39.94
C GLU A 140 13.41 10.66 -38.63
N GLN A 141 13.14 11.96 -38.69
CA GLN A 141 12.38 12.66 -37.68
C GLN A 141 10.94 12.16 -37.81
N ALA A 142 10.67 11.03 -37.15
CA ALA A 142 9.31 10.64 -36.81
C ALA A 142 8.66 11.82 -36.08
N PRO A 143 7.44 12.24 -36.47
CA PRO A 143 6.79 13.36 -35.84
C PRO A 143 6.63 13.06 -34.35
N ARG A 144 6.93 14.06 -33.53
CA ARG A 144 6.78 14.12 -32.06
C ARG A 144 5.30 14.10 -31.63
N ALA A 145 4.44 13.45 -32.42
CA ALA A 145 3.02 13.23 -32.23
C ALA A 145 2.84 11.86 -31.55
N ALA A 146 2.58 11.92 -30.25
CA ALA A 146 2.01 10.85 -29.42
C ALA A 146 2.73 9.50 -29.43
N ALA A 147 3.51 9.22 -28.37
CA ALA A 147 3.62 7.86 -27.86
C ALA A 147 2.23 7.42 -27.31
N SER A 148 1.26 7.23 -28.20
CA SER A 148 -0.11 6.82 -27.88
C SER A 148 -0.19 5.35 -27.47
N GLN A 149 0.91 4.61 -27.66
CA GLN A 149 1.01 3.19 -27.41
C GLN A 149 2.15 2.88 -26.43
N VAL A 150 1.83 2.04 -25.44
CA VAL A 150 2.79 1.52 -24.46
C VAL A 150 2.88 0.02 -24.64
N ARG A 151 4.10 -0.51 -24.78
CA ARG A 151 4.29 -1.97 -24.77
C ARG A 151 4.20 -2.48 -23.34
N CYS A 152 3.24 -3.37 -23.08
CA CYS A 152 2.96 -3.85 -21.74
C CYS A 152 3.39 -5.32 -21.58
N ARG A 153 4.04 -5.62 -20.45
CA ARG A 153 4.30 -6.99 -20.00
C ARG A 153 3.71 -7.16 -18.62
N HIS A 154 3.18 -8.34 -18.33
CA HIS A 154 2.54 -8.61 -17.05
C HIS A 154 2.88 -9.98 -16.47
N ILE A 155 2.65 -10.09 -15.17
CA ILE A 155 2.67 -11.34 -14.41
C ILE A 155 1.34 -11.36 -13.67
N LEU A 156 0.53 -12.40 -13.92
CA LEU A 156 -0.77 -12.55 -13.28
C LEU A 156 -0.68 -13.66 -12.24
N VAL A 157 -1.04 -13.37 -11.00
CA VAL A 157 -1.21 -14.37 -9.94
C VAL A 157 -2.64 -14.24 -9.41
N LYS A 158 -3.40 -15.32 -9.48
CA LYS A 158 -4.77 -15.47 -9.04
C LYS A 158 -4.83 -15.88 -7.57
N HIS A 159 -5.98 -15.67 -6.96
CA HIS A 159 -6.34 -16.16 -5.63
C HIS A 159 -7.70 -16.87 -5.69
N ARG A 160 -8.03 -17.64 -4.66
CA ARG A 160 -9.23 -18.48 -4.58
C ARG A 160 -10.55 -17.72 -4.76
N ASP A 161 -10.55 -16.43 -4.40
CA ASP A 161 -11.73 -15.56 -4.44
C ASP A 161 -11.82 -14.72 -5.73
N CYS A 162 -10.92 -14.93 -6.71
CA CYS A 162 -10.96 -14.19 -7.97
C CYS A 162 -12.00 -14.75 -8.95
N ARG A 163 -12.32 -13.99 -10.00
CA ARG A 163 -13.12 -14.50 -11.12
C ARG A 163 -12.34 -15.61 -11.83
N ASP A 164 -12.87 -16.83 -11.83
CA ASP A 164 -12.22 -18.04 -12.39
C ASP A 164 -10.90 -18.42 -11.68
N PRO A 165 -10.95 -18.95 -10.45
CA PRO A 165 -9.78 -19.30 -9.63
C PRO A 165 -9.16 -20.63 -10.09
N VAL A 166 -8.78 -20.70 -11.37
CA VAL A 166 -8.16 -21.87 -11.99
C VAL A 166 -6.88 -21.45 -12.71
N ASP A 167 -5.80 -22.19 -12.46
CA ASP A 167 -4.52 -22.04 -13.15
C ASP A 167 -4.56 -22.80 -14.48
N LYS A 168 -4.94 -22.09 -15.55
CA LYS A 168 -5.03 -22.63 -16.91
C LYS A 168 -3.66 -22.99 -17.50
N VAL A 169 -2.58 -22.40 -16.98
CA VAL A 169 -1.22 -22.63 -17.46
C VAL A 169 -0.67 -23.96 -16.92
N ARG A 170 -1.01 -24.32 -15.67
CA ARG A 170 -0.51 -25.52 -15.00
C ARG A 170 -1.55 -26.63 -14.89
N GLY A 171 -2.21 -26.92 -16.01
CA GLY A 171 -3.12 -28.06 -16.14
C GLY A 171 -4.50 -27.86 -15.52
N GLY A 172 -4.97 -26.61 -15.40
CA GLY A 172 -6.34 -26.31 -14.97
C GLY A 172 -6.60 -26.60 -13.49
N ARG A 173 -5.58 -26.50 -12.64
CA ARG A 173 -5.73 -26.77 -11.20
C ARG A 173 -6.47 -25.62 -10.50
N PRO A 174 -7.42 -25.91 -9.59
CA PRO A 174 -8.02 -24.88 -8.74
C PRO A 174 -6.96 -24.16 -7.89
N VAL A 175 -7.08 -22.84 -7.80
CA VAL A 175 -6.19 -21.98 -7.03
C VAL A 175 -6.71 -21.91 -5.60
N ALA A 176 -5.96 -22.48 -4.64
CA ALA A 176 -6.31 -22.48 -3.22
C ALA A 176 -5.76 -21.28 -2.43
N ARG A 177 -4.81 -20.53 -3.01
CA ARG A 177 -4.11 -19.43 -2.33
C ARG A 177 -5.05 -18.26 -2.02
N SER A 178 -4.84 -17.64 -0.87
CA SER A 178 -5.52 -16.41 -0.44
C SER A 178 -5.03 -15.19 -1.24
N LEU A 179 -5.77 -14.07 -1.13
CA LEU A 179 -5.37 -12.79 -1.72
C LEU A 179 -4.00 -12.34 -1.19
N ALA A 180 -3.77 -12.43 0.12
CA ALA A 180 -2.52 -12.03 0.75
C ALA A 180 -1.32 -12.86 0.26
N GLU A 181 -1.50 -14.16 0.04
CA GLU A 181 -0.45 -15.02 -0.53
C GLU A 181 -0.15 -14.66 -1.99
N ALA A 182 -1.19 -14.37 -2.79
CA ALA A 182 -1.00 -13.93 -4.18
C ALA A 182 -0.24 -12.60 -4.25
N GLU A 183 -0.58 -11.62 -3.41
CA GLU A 183 0.13 -10.34 -3.31
C GLU A 183 1.58 -10.52 -2.87
N ARG A 184 1.85 -11.40 -1.91
CA ARG A 184 3.22 -11.72 -1.48
C ARG A 184 4.06 -12.26 -2.64
N VAL A 185 3.53 -13.20 -3.41
CA VAL A 185 4.22 -13.74 -4.60
C VAL A 185 4.53 -12.62 -5.61
N LEU A 186 3.61 -11.68 -5.82
CA LEU A 186 3.82 -10.55 -6.72
C LEU A 186 4.86 -9.55 -6.18
N LEU A 187 4.86 -9.26 -4.87
CA LEU A 187 5.85 -8.38 -4.24
C LEU A 187 7.25 -8.98 -4.28
N ASP A 188 7.38 -10.27 -3.96
CA ASP A 188 8.66 -11.00 -4.05
C ASP A 188 9.19 -11.02 -5.49
N THR A 189 8.29 -11.25 -6.44
CA THR A 189 8.60 -11.22 -7.87
C THR A 189 9.04 -9.83 -8.31
N LEU A 190 8.34 -8.78 -7.87
CA LEU A 190 8.69 -7.40 -8.17
C LEU A 190 10.07 -7.04 -7.62
N SER A 191 10.36 -7.38 -6.35
CA SER A 191 11.68 -7.13 -5.76
C SER A 191 12.77 -7.84 -6.57
N ALA A 192 12.59 -9.10 -6.91
CA ALA A 192 13.59 -9.85 -7.69
C ALA A 192 13.86 -9.23 -9.07
N ILE A 193 12.84 -8.64 -9.72
CA ILE A 193 12.98 -7.94 -11.01
C ILE A 193 13.67 -6.59 -10.84
N GLU A 194 13.39 -5.87 -9.76
CA GLU A 194 14.03 -4.58 -9.47
C GLU A 194 15.49 -4.73 -9.05
N ASP A 195 15.80 -5.75 -8.26
CA ASP A 195 17.16 -6.06 -7.80
C ASP A 195 18.06 -6.55 -8.95
N HIS A 196 17.46 -7.12 -10.01
CA HIS A 196 18.15 -7.60 -11.20
C HIS A 196 17.43 -7.16 -12.48
N PRO A 197 17.76 -5.97 -13.03
CA PRO A 197 17.02 -5.35 -14.13
C PRO A 197 17.20 -6.03 -15.50
N GLU A 198 17.87 -7.18 -15.55
CA GLU A 198 18.03 -7.96 -16.77
C GLU A 198 16.67 -8.48 -17.28
N ARG A 199 16.43 -8.37 -18.60
CA ARG A 199 15.18 -8.82 -19.23
C ARG A 199 14.90 -10.32 -19.03
N SER A 200 15.97 -11.10 -18.84
CA SER A 200 15.94 -12.52 -18.55
C SER A 200 15.19 -12.80 -17.24
N VAL A 201 15.37 -11.99 -16.21
CA VAL A 201 14.79 -12.18 -14.88
C VAL A 201 13.27 -12.05 -14.92
N PHE A 202 12.75 -11.02 -15.60
CA PHE A 202 11.31 -10.91 -15.81
C PHE A 202 10.77 -12.17 -16.51
N THR A 203 11.43 -12.61 -17.57
CA THR A 203 10.99 -13.76 -18.37
C THR A 203 10.99 -15.05 -17.54
N GLN A 204 12.03 -15.28 -16.74
CA GLN A 204 12.14 -16.40 -15.83
C GLN A 204 11.04 -16.36 -14.76
N ARG A 205 10.86 -15.21 -14.09
CA ARG A 205 9.82 -15.03 -13.07
C ARG A 205 8.42 -15.18 -13.66
N CYS A 206 8.14 -14.59 -14.81
CA CYS A 206 6.86 -14.69 -15.51
C CYS A 206 6.52 -16.15 -15.81
N LYS A 207 7.45 -16.94 -16.36
CA LYS A 207 7.24 -18.37 -16.59
C LYS A 207 7.07 -19.16 -15.28
N ALA A 208 7.80 -18.78 -14.25
CA ALA A 208 7.77 -19.47 -12.97
C ALA A 208 6.44 -19.27 -12.23
N VAL A 209 5.89 -18.05 -12.19
CA VAL A 209 4.75 -17.72 -11.31
C VAL A 209 3.46 -17.32 -12.04
N SER A 210 3.53 -16.74 -13.24
CA SER A 210 2.35 -16.21 -13.94
C SER A 210 1.37 -17.31 -14.36
N GLU A 211 0.08 -17.04 -14.17
CA GLU A 211 -1.06 -17.89 -14.54
C GLU A 211 -1.84 -17.34 -15.75
N CYS A 212 -1.31 -16.29 -16.40
CA CYS A 212 -1.81 -15.83 -17.69
C CYS A 212 -1.17 -16.65 -18.83
N SER A 213 -1.94 -17.08 -19.82
CA SER A 213 -1.45 -17.84 -20.98
C SER A 213 -0.32 -17.15 -21.75
N THR A 214 -0.16 -15.83 -21.63
CA THR A 214 0.95 -15.09 -22.26
C THR A 214 2.31 -15.47 -21.69
N CYS A 215 2.40 -16.11 -20.51
CA CYS A 215 3.66 -16.62 -19.97
C CYS A 215 4.21 -17.83 -20.76
N LEU A 216 3.35 -18.52 -21.54
CA LEU A 216 3.74 -19.65 -22.39
C LEU A 216 4.44 -19.21 -23.68
N LYS A 217 4.43 -17.90 -24.01
CA LYS A 217 5.18 -17.38 -25.16
C LYS A 217 6.69 -17.64 -25.00
N GLY A 218 7.36 -17.94 -26.11
CA GLY A 218 8.79 -18.26 -26.14
C GLY A 218 9.69 -17.03 -25.91
N GLY A 219 10.89 -17.27 -25.36
CA GLY A 219 11.92 -16.24 -25.19
C GLY A 219 11.45 -14.99 -24.46
N GLU A 220 11.83 -13.82 -24.98
CA GLU A 220 11.49 -12.51 -24.41
C GLU A 220 10.00 -12.14 -24.53
N LEU A 221 9.19 -12.92 -25.26
CA LEU A 221 7.77 -12.65 -25.42
C LEU A 221 6.92 -13.19 -24.26
N ALA A 222 7.52 -13.91 -23.30
CA ALA A 222 6.80 -14.36 -22.11
C ALA A 222 6.21 -13.16 -21.35
N GLY A 223 4.91 -13.22 -21.09
CA GLY A 223 4.16 -12.16 -20.40
C GLY A 223 3.84 -10.93 -21.26
N ASP A 224 4.22 -10.91 -22.54
CA ASP A 224 4.01 -9.77 -23.43
C ASP A 224 2.55 -9.66 -23.88
N LEU A 225 1.94 -8.50 -23.63
CA LEU A 225 0.60 -8.12 -24.07
C LEU A 225 0.62 -7.34 -25.40
N GLY A 226 1.81 -7.00 -25.91
CA GLY A 226 1.96 -6.17 -27.09
C GLY A 226 1.82 -4.68 -26.77
N TRP A 227 1.50 -3.90 -27.80
CA TRP A 227 1.29 -2.45 -27.71
C TRP A 227 -0.15 -2.14 -27.33
N ILE A 228 -0.35 -1.41 -26.24
CA ILE A 228 -1.65 -0.99 -25.73
C ILE A 228 -1.83 0.50 -26.00
N SER A 229 -2.94 0.89 -26.62
CA SER A 229 -3.30 2.31 -26.81
C SER A 229 -4.13 2.86 -25.66
N HIS A 230 -4.11 4.17 -25.46
CA HIS A 230 -4.96 4.83 -24.46
C HIS A 230 -6.47 4.54 -24.71
N GLY A 231 -7.17 4.00 -23.72
CA GLY A 231 -8.62 3.74 -23.77
C GLY A 231 -9.05 2.31 -24.16
N GLN A 232 -8.11 1.35 -24.23
CA GLN A 232 -8.39 -0.08 -24.36
C GLN A 232 -8.43 -0.80 -23.01
#